data_AF-E9I3D2-F1
#
_entry.id   AF-E9I3D2-F1
#
_cell.length_a   1.000
_cell.length_b   1.000
_cell.length_c   1.000
_cell.angle_alpha   90.00
_cell.angle_beta   90.00
_cell.angle_gamma   90.00
#
_symmetry.space_group_name_H-M   'P 1'
#
loop_
_entity.id
_entity.type
_entity.pdbx_description
1 polymer ?
#
loop_
_entity_poly.entity_id
_entity_poly.type
_entity_poly.pdbx_seq_one_letter_code
_entity_poly.pdbx_strand_id
1 'polypeptide(L)'
;MSSAIAVTALIGEYFRHQPVEKLTAWLNHFLPEVTSNNQQARVGNALALGSMPRFLLTVSLPKVIQQLCTCALITDKTLQWAESRKNALTALSLVCTTVGIAPSSPGGVDQVTLAVIFRTLIDGLEDYTVDSRGDIGAIVRESTMSSIQVLTNTSQPELLEADLIRIACGG
;
A
#
# COMPACT_ATOMS: atom_id res chain seq x y z
N MET A 1 17.35 9.76 -9.43
CA MET A 1 15.90 10.05 -9.52
C MET A 1 15.19 8.74 -9.75
N SER A 2 14.44 8.24 -8.78
CA SER A 2 13.72 6.97 -8.85
C SER A 2 12.61 7.05 -9.92
N SER A 3 12.48 6.04 -10.78
CA SER A 3 11.47 5.98 -11.85
C SER A 3 10.03 6.31 -11.37
N ALA A 4 9.69 5.88 -10.15
CA ALA A 4 8.39 6.15 -9.52
C ALA A 4 8.07 7.66 -9.34
N ILE A 5 9.06 8.50 -9.08
CA ILE A 5 8.87 9.94 -8.87
C ILE A 5 8.53 10.64 -10.21
N ALA A 6 9.22 10.26 -11.28
CA ALA A 6 8.97 10.80 -12.62
C ALA A 6 7.57 10.39 -13.13
N VAL A 7 7.18 9.13 -12.92
CA VAL A 7 5.84 8.63 -13.28
C VAL A 7 4.77 9.37 -12.48
N THR A 8 4.99 9.58 -11.19
CA THR A 8 4.06 10.33 -10.33
C THR A 8 3.87 11.78 -10.79
N ALA A 9 4.97 12.46 -11.12
CA ALA A 9 4.93 13.84 -11.61
C ALA A 9 4.15 13.94 -12.93
N LEU A 10 4.42 13.02 -13.87
CA LEU A 10 3.71 12.96 -15.15
C LEU A 10 2.21 12.69 -14.97
N ILE A 11 1.85 11.75 -14.10
CA ILE A 11 0.44 11.46 -13.76
C ILE A 11 -0.21 12.71 -13.16
N GLY A 12 0.48 13.39 -12.23
CA GLY A 12 0.01 14.59 -11.57
C GLY A 12 -0.28 15.76 -12.50
N GLU A 13 0.47 15.91 -13.59
CA GLU A 13 0.25 16.96 -14.60
C GLU A 13 -0.82 16.57 -15.62
N TYR A 14 -0.74 15.34 -16.17
CA TYR A 14 -1.63 14.89 -17.24
C TYR A 14 -3.08 14.70 -16.77
N PHE A 15 -3.28 14.22 -15.54
CA PHE A 15 -4.60 13.84 -15.04
C PHE A 15 -5.30 14.92 -14.20
N ARG A 16 -4.61 16.02 -13.83
CA ARG A 16 -5.15 17.05 -12.92
C ARG A 16 -6.52 17.61 -13.33
N HIS A 17 -6.75 17.75 -14.63
CA HIS A 17 -7.95 18.36 -15.18
C HIS A 17 -8.89 17.35 -15.85
N GLN A 18 -8.62 16.05 -15.70
CA GLN A 18 -9.49 15.02 -16.25
C GLN A 18 -10.71 14.79 -15.36
N PRO A 19 -11.89 14.50 -15.96
CA PRO A 19 -13.09 14.20 -15.20
C PRO A 19 -12.95 12.88 -14.41
N VAL A 20 -13.68 12.76 -13.30
CA VAL A 20 -13.58 11.64 -12.35
C VAL A 20 -13.81 10.29 -13.04
N GLU A 21 -14.67 10.22 -14.06
CA GLU A 21 -14.95 9.00 -14.82
C GLU A 21 -13.70 8.51 -15.55
N LYS A 22 -12.93 9.41 -16.16
CA LYS A 22 -11.67 9.07 -16.83
C LYS A 22 -10.59 8.65 -15.85
N LEU A 23 -10.49 9.36 -14.70
CA LEU A 23 -9.57 8.99 -13.62
C LEU A 23 -9.88 7.58 -13.09
N THR A 24 -11.17 7.31 -12.86
CA THR A 24 -11.66 6.02 -12.37
C THR A 24 -11.42 4.91 -13.38
N ALA A 25 -11.70 5.16 -14.66
CA ALA A 25 -11.44 4.19 -15.73
C ALA A 25 -9.95 3.85 -15.84
N TRP A 26 -9.09 4.88 -15.80
CA TRP A 26 -7.64 4.68 -15.81
C TRP A 26 -7.16 3.90 -14.60
N LEU A 27 -7.60 4.28 -13.39
CA LEU A 27 -7.20 3.60 -12.16
C LEU A 27 -7.67 2.13 -12.17
N ASN A 28 -8.89 1.85 -12.60
CA ASN A 28 -9.40 0.48 -12.72
C ASN A 28 -8.59 -0.37 -13.73
N HIS A 29 -7.99 0.25 -14.75
CA HIS A 29 -7.08 -0.44 -15.66
C HIS A 29 -5.69 -0.67 -15.06
N PHE A 30 -5.20 0.26 -14.23
CA PHE A 30 -3.89 0.16 -13.58
C PHE A 30 -3.88 -0.84 -12.42
N LEU A 31 -4.94 -0.88 -11.61
CA LEU A 31 -5.01 -1.67 -10.38
C LEU A 31 -4.68 -3.17 -10.54
N PRO A 32 -5.15 -3.89 -11.58
CA PRO A 32 -4.77 -5.29 -11.80
C PRO A 32 -3.27 -5.53 -11.98
N GLU A 33 -2.52 -4.53 -12.46
CA GLU A 33 -1.09 -4.66 -12.69
C GLU A 33 -0.28 -4.75 -11.39
N VAL A 34 -0.84 -4.29 -10.27
CA VAL A 34 -0.27 -4.37 -8.91
C VAL A 34 -0.30 -5.80 -8.36
N THR A 35 -1.21 -6.64 -8.85
CA THR A 35 -1.36 -8.06 -8.47
C THR A 35 -1.14 -9.01 -9.65
N SER A 36 -0.52 -8.52 -10.73
CA SER A 36 -0.22 -9.29 -11.94
C SER A 36 0.70 -10.48 -11.67
N ASN A 37 0.65 -11.52 -12.52
CA ASN A 37 1.56 -12.66 -12.41
C ASN A 37 2.95 -12.36 -13.01
N ASN A 38 3.42 -11.12 -12.88
CA ASN A 38 4.72 -10.65 -13.36
C ASN A 38 5.42 -9.90 -12.22
N GLN A 39 6.51 -10.46 -11.72
CA GLN A 39 7.24 -9.90 -10.57
C GLN A 39 7.70 -8.46 -10.82
N GLN A 40 8.30 -8.18 -11.98
CA GLN A 40 8.81 -6.85 -12.28
C GLN A 40 7.69 -5.82 -12.34
N ALA A 41 6.56 -6.18 -12.94
CA ALA A 41 5.36 -5.34 -13.00
C ALA A 41 4.85 -5.04 -11.59
N ARG A 42 4.64 -6.06 -10.74
CA ARG A 42 4.15 -5.84 -9.36
C ARG A 42 5.06 -4.93 -8.54
N VAL A 43 6.38 -5.15 -8.60
CA VAL A 43 7.38 -4.35 -7.89
C VAL A 43 7.27 -2.87 -8.26
N GLY A 44 7.23 -2.56 -9.55
CA GLY A 44 7.15 -1.18 -10.02
C GLY A 44 5.77 -0.55 -9.76
N ASN A 45 4.70 -1.28 -10.07
CA ASN A 45 3.34 -0.77 -10.01
C ASN A 45 2.84 -0.55 -8.58
N ALA A 46 3.25 -1.38 -7.62
CA ALA A 46 2.91 -1.18 -6.21
C ALA A 46 3.45 0.17 -5.70
N LEU A 47 4.74 0.44 -5.93
CA LEU A 47 5.36 1.69 -5.47
C LEU A 47 4.85 2.91 -6.24
N ALA A 48 4.59 2.75 -7.55
CA ALA A 48 3.97 3.80 -8.37
C ALA A 48 2.57 4.15 -7.83
N LEU A 49 1.74 3.15 -7.53
CA LEU A 49 0.42 3.36 -6.91
C LEU A 49 0.53 4.10 -5.59
N GLY A 50 1.44 3.68 -4.71
CA GLY A 50 1.67 4.33 -3.42
C GLY A 50 2.08 5.80 -3.53
N SER A 51 2.71 6.17 -4.63
CA SER A 51 3.20 7.54 -4.88
C SER A 51 2.17 8.43 -5.59
N MET A 52 1.03 7.89 -6.06
CA MET A 52 0.07 8.66 -6.84
C MET A 52 -0.53 9.84 -6.07
N PRO A 53 -0.90 10.94 -6.75
CA PRO A 53 -1.47 12.10 -6.09
C PRO A 53 -2.83 11.79 -5.46
N ARG A 54 -3.14 12.50 -4.37
CA ARG A 54 -4.39 12.35 -3.60
C ARG A 54 -5.63 12.24 -4.48
N PHE A 55 -5.80 13.16 -5.43
CA PHE A 55 -7.02 13.23 -6.26
C PHE A 55 -7.28 11.95 -7.05
N LEU A 56 -6.23 11.20 -7.41
CA LEU A 56 -6.34 9.94 -8.13
C LEU A 56 -6.60 8.78 -7.18
N LEU A 57 -5.90 8.73 -6.05
CA LEU A 57 -6.12 7.70 -5.02
C LEU A 57 -7.55 7.74 -4.48
N THR A 58 -8.10 8.93 -4.26
CA THR A 58 -9.43 9.10 -3.65
C THR A 58 -10.58 8.73 -4.57
N VAL A 59 -10.40 8.60 -5.89
CA VAL A 59 -11.50 8.15 -6.77
C VAL A 59 -11.93 6.72 -6.48
N SER A 60 -11.04 5.90 -5.87
CA SER A 60 -11.37 4.53 -5.48
C SER A 60 -10.43 3.99 -4.38
N LEU A 61 -10.29 4.73 -3.27
CA LEU A 61 -9.39 4.36 -2.17
C LEU A 61 -9.58 2.92 -1.65
N PRO A 62 -10.81 2.39 -1.45
CA PRO A 62 -10.98 1.01 -0.98
C PRO A 62 -10.32 -0.03 -1.90
N LYS A 63 -10.43 0.13 -3.23
CA LYS A 63 -9.79 -0.80 -4.18
C LYS A 63 -8.27 -0.64 -4.20
N VAL A 64 -7.76 0.58 -4.04
CA VAL A 64 -6.31 0.84 -3.93
C VAL A 64 -5.75 0.06 -2.75
N ILE A 65 -6.33 0.22 -1.56
CA ILE A 65 -5.90 -0.48 -0.35
C ILE A 65 -6.02 -1.99 -0.54
N GLN A 66 -7.15 -2.48 -1.06
CA GLN A 66 -7.36 -3.91 -1.30
C GLN A 66 -6.28 -4.52 -2.21
N GLN A 67 -5.91 -3.85 -3.31
CA GLN A 67 -4.90 -4.36 -4.24
C GLN A 67 -3.50 -4.36 -3.63
N LEU A 68 -3.16 -3.33 -2.84
CA LEU A 68 -1.89 -3.29 -2.12
C LEU A 68 -1.83 -4.37 -1.03
N CYS A 69 -2.91 -4.56 -0.25
CA CYS A 69 -3.00 -5.65 0.73
C CYS A 69 -2.83 -7.02 0.06
N THR A 70 -3.55 -7.26 -1.04
CA THR A 70 -3.40 -8.50 -1.83
C THR A 70 -1.97 -8.68 -2.36
N CYS A 71 -1.31 -7.58 -2.74
CA CYS A 71 0.06 -7.60 -3.21
C CYS A 71 1.08 -7.83 -2.07
N ALA A 72 0.73 -7.56 -0.82
CA ALA A 72 1.58 -7.85 0.33
C ALA A 72 1.52 -9.32 0.77
N LEU A 73 0.47 -10.05 0.40
CA LEU A 73 0.29 -11.45 0.81
C LEU A 73 1.34 -12.38 0.18
N ILE A 74 1.81 -13.33 0.99
CA ILE A 74 2.60 -14.48 0.52
C ILE A 74 1.66 -15.52 -0.08
N THR A 75 1.98 -15.99 -1.27
CA THR A 75 1.30 -17.12 -1.92
C THR A 75 2.33 -18.05 -2.55
N ASP A 76 1.96 -19.29 -2.85
CA ASP A 76 2.88 -20.26 -3.48
C ASP A 76 3.54 -19.72 -4.76
N LYS A 77 2.78 -18.97 -5.57
CA LYS A 77 3.26 -18.38 -6.83
C LYS A 77 4.21 -17.20 -6.63
N THR A 78 4.18 -16.59 -5.45
CA THR A 78 4.81 -15.29 -5.18
C THR A 78 5.75 -15.36 -3.98
N LEU A 79 6.02 -16.58 -3.49
CA LEU A 79 6.85 -16.87 -2.32
C LEU A 79 8.20 -16.17 -2.41
N GLN A 80 8.82 -16.18 -3.59
CA GLN A 80 10.14 -15.63 -3.87
C GLN A 80 10.13 -14.13 -4.20
N TRP A 81 8.95 -13.47 -4.19
CA TRP A 81 8.79 -12.08 -4.62
C TRP A 81 8.80 -11.10 -3.44
N ALA A 82 9.80 -11.23 -2.56
CA ALA A 82 9.96 -10.40 -1.37
C ALA A 82 9.93 -8.89 -1.69
N GLU A 83 10.62 -8.47 -2.75
CA GLU A 83 10.63 -7.06 -3.17
C GLU A 83 9.24 -6.53 -3.57
N SER A 84 8.39 -7.39 -4.13
CA SER A 84 7.00 -7.01 -4.45
C SER A 84 6.21 -6.75 -3.16
N ARG A 85 6.35 -7.63 -2.16
CA ARG A 85 5.64 -7.50 -0.87
C ARG A 85 6.13 -6.27 -0.11
N LYS A 86 7.45 -6.08 -0.03
CA LYS A 86 8.10 -4.88 0.52
C LYS A 86 7.51 -3.60 -0.10
N ASN A 87 7.45 -3.51 -1.43
CA ASN A 87 6.94 -2.32 -2.09
C ASN A 87 5.44 -2.10 -1.86
N ALA A 88 4.65 -3.16 -1.74
CA ALA A 88 3.23 -3.06 -1.39
C ALA A 88 3.02 -2.49 0.03
N LEU A 89 3.80 -2.96 1.01
CA LEU A 89 3.75 -2.50 2.39
C LEU A 89 4.21 -1.04 2.51
N THR A 90 5.30 -0.68 1.80
CA THR A 90 5.72 0.72 1.67
C THR A 90 4.62 1.57 1.05
N ALA A 91 3.99 1.10 -0.03
CA ALA A 91 2.94 1.84 -0.72
C ALA A 91 1.71 2.08 0.16
N LEU A 92 1.33 1.13 1.04
CA LEU A 92 0.24 1.32 1.99
C LEU A 92 0.49 2.53 2.91
N SER A 93 1.71 2.68 3.45
CA SER A 93 2.04 3.84 4.30
C SER A 93 2.07 5.15 3.51
N LEU A 94 2.56 5.15 2.27
CA LEU A 94 2.54 6.32 1.38
C LEU A 94 1.12 6.77 1.03
N VAL A 95 0.21 5.83 0.72
CA VAL A 95 -1.20 6.12 0.47
C VAL A 95 -1.81 6.78 1.69
N CYS A 96 -1.64 6.20 2.89
CA CYS A 96 -2.16 6.77 4.14
C CYS A 96 -1.63 8.19 4.39
N THR A 97 -0.35 8.41 4.15
CA THR A 97 0.28 9.74 4.31
C THR A 97 -0.30 10.76 3.32
N THR A 98 -0.61 10.33 2.10
CA THR A 98 -1.10 11.19 1.01
C THR A 98 -2.59 11.52 1.14
N VAL A 99 -3.42 10.53 1.49
CA VAL A 99 -4.88 10.70 1.65
C VAL A 99 -5.27 11.08 3.08
N GLY A 100 -4.34 10.99 4.03
CA GLY A 100 -4.57 11.26 5.44
C GLY A 100 -5.40 10.17 6.13
N ILE A 101 -5.20 10.05 7.43
CA ILE A 101 -5.98 9.17 8.30
C ILE A 101 -7.04 10.06 8.97
N ALA A 102 -8.30 9.88 8.58
CA ALA A 102 -9.37 10.78 8.98
C ALA A 102 -10.69 10.01 9.08
N PRO A 103 -10.98 9.37 10.23
CA PRO A 103 -12.18 8.57 10.44
C PRO A 103 -13.50 9.31 10.15
N SER A 104 -13.48 10.64 10.30
CA SER A 104 -14.67 11.49 10.18
C SER A 104 -14.72 12.31 8.88
N SER A 105 -13.77 12.14 7.95
CA SER A 105 -13.67 12.93 6.72
C SER A 105 -13.77 12.09 5.44
N PRO A 106 -14.60 12.47 4.46
CA PRO A 106 -14.66 11.80 3.16
C PRO A 106 -13.29 11.80 2.45
N GLY A 107 -12.87 10.63 1.98
CA GLY A 107 -11.65 10.49 1.16
C GLY A 107 -10.34 10.38 1.94
N GLY A 108 -10.38 10.18 3.27
CA GLY A 108 -9.25 9.69 4.06
C GLY A 108 -9.36 8.19 4.37
N VAL A 109 -8.35 7.65 5.05
CA VAL A 109 -8.40 6.30 5.62
C VAL A 109 -9.21 6.33 6.92
N ASP A 110 -10.30 5.56 6.97
CA ASP A 110 -11.12 5.39 8.16
C ASP A 110 -10.52 4.33 9.12
N GLN A 111 -11.10 4.18 10.31
CA GLN A 111 -10.56 3.27 11.34
C GLN A 111 -10.61 1.80 10.91
N VAL A 112 -11.64 1.39 10.16
CA VAL A 112 -11.77 0.01 9.66
C VAL A 112 -10.70 -0.29 8.63
N THR A 113 -10.50 0.62 7.68
CA THR A 113 -9.46 0.52 6.66
C THR A 113 -8.08 0.56 7.30
N LEU A 114 -7.87 1.43 8.29
CA LEU A 114 -6.62 1.49 9.05
C LEU A 114 -6.32 0.15 9.74
N ALA A 115 -7.32 -0.51 10.34
CA ALA A 115 -7.15 -1.81 10.96
C ALA A 115 -6.74 -2.89 9.95
N VAL A 116 -7.32 -2.90 8.75
CA VAL A 116 -6.93 -3.82 7.66
C VAL A 116 -5.48 -3.57 7.22
N ILE A 117 -5.07 -2.31 7.15
CA ILE A 117 -3.68 -1.94 6.81
C ILE A 117 -2.73 -2.42 7.90
N PHE A 118 -3.03 -2.17 9.17
CA PHE A 118 -2.21 -2.65 10.28
C PHE A 118 -2.14 -4.17 10.36
N ARG A 119 -3.25 -4.89 10.12
CA ARG A 119 -3.22 -6.35 9.97
C ARG A 119 -2.21 -6.76 8.91
N THR A 120 -2.32 -6.18 7.71
CA THR A 120 -1.43 -6.50 6.58
C THR A 120 0.04 -6.22 6.92
N LEU A 121 0.32 -5.14 7.65
CA LEU A 121 1.65 -4.83 8.14
C LEU A 121 2.12 -5.88 9.17
N ILE A 122 1.29 -6.23 10.16
CA ILE A 122 1.64 -7.25 11.16
C ILE A 122 1.96 -8.58 10.48
N ASP A 123 1.16 -9.02 9.50
CA ASP A 123 1.43 -10.22 8.71
C ASP A 123 2.79 -10.11 7.97
N GLY A 124 3.17 -8.92 7.53
CA GLY A 124 4.49 -8.65 6.92
C GLY A 124 5.67 -8.77 7.88
N LEU A 125 5.47 -8.65 9.20
CA LEU A 125 6.51 -8.92 10.21
C LEU A 125 6.82 -10.42 10.32
N GLU A 126 5.91 -11.28 9.88
CA GLU A 126 6.05 -12.74 9.88
C GLU A 126 6.68 -13.28 8.58
N ASP A 127 7.19 -12.41 7.70
CA ASP A 127 7.86 -12.82 6.49
C ASP A 127 9.28 -13.37 6.76
N TYR A 128 9.34 -14.69 6.90
CA TYR A 128 10.59 -15.47 7.03
C TYR A 128 10.91 -16.27 5.77
N THR A 129 10.50 -15.76 4.61
CA THR A 129 10.80 -16.45 3.34
C THR A 129 12.30 -16.47 3.05
N VAL A 130 12.76 -17.61 2.55
CA VAL A 130 14.16 -17.84 2.19
C VAL A 130 14.29 -18.28 0.74
N ASP A 131 15.41 -17.91 0.12
CA ASP A 131 15.83 -18.39 -1.19
C ASP A 131 17.29 -18.87 -1.15
N SER A 132 17.88 -19.21 -2.29
CA SER A 132 19.27 -19.67 -2.36
C SER A 132 20.31 -18.65 -1.88
N ARG A 133 19.94 -17.37 -1.74
CA ARG A 133 20.76 -16.28 -1.21
C ARG A 133 20.60 -16.10 0.30
N GLY A 134 19.63 -16.79 0.92
CA GLY A 134 19.34 -16.71 2.36
C GLY A 134 17.97 -16.09 2.65
N ASP A 135 17.89 -15.34 3.75
CA ASP A 135 16.66 -14.68 4.20
C ASP A 135 16.30 -13.47 3.32
N ILE A 136 15.37 -13.69 2.40
CA ILE A 136 14.81 -12.62 1.56
C ILE A 136 13.64 -11.90 2.24
N GLY A 137 13.04 -12.51 3.27
CA GLY A 137 11.98 -11.90 4.08
C GLY A 137 12.48 -10.74 4.94
N ALA A 138 13.78 -10.69 5.24
CA ALA A 138 14.42 -9.61 5.99
C ALA A 138 14.05 -8.20 5.46
N ILE A 139 14.09 -7.98 4.15
CA ILE A 139 13.75 -6.68 3.54
C ILE A 139 12.26 -6.34 3.69
N VAL A 140 11.40 -7.36 3.76
CA VAL A 140 9.95 -7.19 3.95
C VAL A 140 9.70 -6.76 5.39
N ARG A 141 10.30 -7.44 6.36
CA ARG A 141 10.19 -7.12 7.79
C ARG A 141 10.73 -5.72 8.10
N GLU A 142 11.87 -5.34 7.53
CA GLU A 142 12.44 -3.99 7.67
C GLU A 142 11.50 -2.89 7.12
N SER A 143 11.00 -3.08 5.89
CA SER A 143 10.06 -2.15 5.27
C SER A 143 8.74 -2.06 6.03
N THR A 144 8.31 -3.17 6.64
CA THR A 144 7.11 -3.22 7.47
C THR A 144 7.28 -2.38 8.73
N MET A 145 8.38 -2.56 9.46
CA MET A 145 8.69 -1.76 10.65
C MET A 145 8.73 -0.26 10.32
N SER A 146 9.36 0.10 9.19
CA SER A 146 9.42 1.48 8.71
C SER A 146 8.03 2.03 8.38
N SER A 147 7.17 1.24 7.73
CA SER A 147 5.80 1.63 7.39
C SER A 147 4.93 1.80 8.63
N ILE A 148 5.06 0.90 9.62
CA ILE A 148 4.39 1.02 10.93
C ILE A 148 4.83 2.32 11.61
N GLN A 149 6.14 2.62 11.65
CA GLN A 149 6.64 3.85 12.24
C GLN A 149 6.04 5.10 11.57
N VAL A 150 5.98 5.13 10.23
CA VAL A 150 5.36 6.23 9.48
C VAL A 150 3.89 6.39 9.87
N LEU A 151 3.12 5.30 9.89
CA LEU A 151 1.70 5.35 10.24
C LEU A 151 1.48 5.78 11.69
N THR A 152 2.27 5.28 12.62
CA THR A 152 2.19 5.68 14.04
C THR A 152 2.48 7.16 14.22
N ASN A 153 3.48 7.71 13.50
CA ASN A 153 3.80 9.13 13.54
C ASN A 153 2.77 10.03 12.85
N THR A 154 2.03 9.48 11.88
CA THR A 154 1.04 10.23 11.09
C THR A 154 -0.36 10.17 11.70
N SER A 155 -0.64 9.13 12.49
CA SER A 155 -1.94 8.92 13.15
C SER A 155 -2.08 9.77 14.40
N GLN A 156 -3.31 10.15 14.71
CA GLN A 156 -3.64 10.70 16.03
C GLN A 156 -3.59 9.57 17.07
N PRO A 157 -3.03 9.80 18.28
CA PRO A 157 -2.88 8.76 19.31
C PRO A 157 -4.18 8.02 19.65
N GLU A 158 -5.32 8.72 19.62
CA GLU A 158 -6.65 8.19 19.90
C GLU A 158 -7.11 7.14 18.88
N LEU A 159 -6.49 7.09 17.69
CA LEU A 159 -6.81 6.11 16.66
C LEU A 159 -6.03 4.81 16.81
N LEU A 160 -4.94 4.83 17.61
CA LEU A 160 -4.05 3.69 17.82
C LEU A 160 -4.35 2.94 19.13
N GLU A 161 -5.58 3.07 19.64
CA GLU A 161 -6.01 2.42 20.86
C GLU A 161 -6.01 0.89 20.77
N ALA A 162 -6.11 0.24 21.94
CA ALA A 162 -6.11 -1.22 22.07
C ALA A 162 -7.14 -1.92 21.15
N ASP A 163 -8.22 -1.23 20.80
CA ASP A 163 -9.24 -1.78 19.92
C ASP A 163 -8.78 -1.88 18.45
N LEU A 164 -7.97 -0.93 17.96
CA LEU A 164 -7.33 -1.06 16.65
C LEU A 164 -6.43 -2.29 16.64
N ILE A 165 -5.63 -2.47 17.68
CA ILE A 165 -4.73 -3.62 17.83
C ILE A 165 -5.53 -4.92 17.91
N ARG A 166 -6.65 -4.95 18.65
CA ARG A 166 -7.53 -6.13 18.73
C ARG A 166 -8.13 -6.50 17.37
N ILE A 167 -8.65 -5.52 16.63
CA ILE A 167 -9.20 -5.74 15.28
C ILE A 167 -8.09 -6.22 14.33
N ALA A 168 -6.94 -5.58 14.38
CA ALA A 168 -5.77 -5.92 13.57
C ALA A 168 -5.08 -7.22 13.99
N CYS A 169 -5.37 -7.78 15.17
CA CYS A 169 -4.85 -9.07 15.65
C CYS A 169 -5.89 -10.20 15.60
N GLY A 170 -7.19 -9.89 15.46
CA GLY A 170 -8.24 -10.85 15.09
C GLY A 170 -8.97 -11.41 16.29
N GLY A 171 -9.20 -10.54 17.27
CA GLY A 171 -10.05 -10.83 18.42
C GLY A 171 -11.47 -11.21 18.03
#